data_AF-A0A453GQ78-F1
#
_entry.id   AF-A0A453GQ78-F1
#
_cell.length_a   1.000
_cell.length_b   1.000
_cell.length_c   1.000
_cell.angle_alpha   90.00
_cell.angle_beta   90.00
_cell.angle_gamma   90.00
#
_symmetry.space_group_name_H-M   'P 1'
#
loop_
_entity.id
_entity.type
_entity.pdbx_description
1 polymer ?
#
loop_
_entity_poly.entity_id
_entity_poly.type
_entity_poly.pdbx_seq_one_letter_code
_entity_poly.pdbx_strand_id
1 'polypeptide(L)'
;MEKNFRAEVPTRSIYIHPPRRPREAAPIPFPFLQPNVGMASKLPDATKVLGAGAIDVEDGSGAGAGGKKVTVQGRSVDALVLDNQVNSPCASMGGHGICCDRSDFNTDVCFMAGDVRTDAASLSFLLFAPQAPNGTASANATVAEKEERVQPYTRKWEKHLMANIQEVRLRAARPDEADAHRCDVRHDAPALVMTAGGYTGNLFHAFNDGFLPAWLTVQHLRRRVVLAVLAYNPWWAGTFRELVSGLSDHHVIDLLHDKRTHCFPGAIVGTRFHGILAVEPARTRDNRTLVDFHDFLAGAYKDESTPEHQEKPRRRPRLGLYSRKGTRVIENEAAVARLAESVGFDVSVLETANGAPLSSEYAAVSACDVLVGVHGADLTKLLFLRPRRASLLQIAPLGVPHVARGCYEKATAMMEMHYEQYDAAANESSLVRKYPADDVVLRDPEAATRERGWDLTARVYLGGQNVSLDLGRFGDTLRRLHSRALRLPAAGP
;
A
#
# COMPACT_ATOMS: atom_id res chain seq x y z
N MET A 1 50.83 -73.89 29.72
CA MET A 1 49.62 -74.42 29.04
C MET A 1 48.47 -73.49 29.42
N GLU A 2 48.28 -72.44 28.62
CA GLU A 2 47.08 -72.17 27.78
C GLU A 2 45.90 -71.58 28.59
N LYS A 3 45.65 -70.26 28.59
CA LYS A 3 44.92 -69.40 27.60
C LYS A 3 43.48 -69.84 27.28
N ASN A 4 42.48 -69.05 27.71
CA ASN A 4 41.64 -68.14 26.89
C ASN A 4 40.17 -67.98 27.34
N PHE A 5 39.82 -66.73 27.65
CA PHE A 5 38.64 -65.93 27.25
C PHE A 5 37.30 -66.59 26.84
N ARG A 6 36.20 -66.13 27.46
CA ARG A 6 34.91 -65.95 26.77
C ARG A 6 34.17 -64.72 27.32
N ALA A 7 33.60 -63.94 26.38
CA ALA A 7 33.15 -62.57 26.53
C ALA A 7 31.82 -62.39 27.28
N GLU A 8 31.72 -61.30 28.05
CA GLU A 8 30.49 -60.78 28.65
C GLU A 8 29.69 -59.95 27.62
N VAL A 9 28.36 -60.13 27.62
CA VAL A 9 27.41 -59.26 26.92
C VAL A 9 26.62 -58.51 28.00
N PRO A 10 26.73 -57.18 28.15
CA PRO A 10 25.94 -56.45 29.13
C PRO A 10 24.65 -55.89 28.52
N THR A 11 23.55 -56.27 29.15
CA THR A 11 22.22 -55.64 29.08
C THR A 11 22.31 -54.13 29.34
N ARG A 12 21.89 -53.29 28.37
CA ARG A 12 21.71 -51.84 28.58
C ARG A 12 20.25 -51.51 28.86
N SER A 13 20.04 -50.99 30.06
CA SER A 13 18.83 -50.32 30.53
C SER A 13 18.54 -49.06 29.69
N ILE A 14 17.30 -48.90 29.25
CA ILE A 14 16.83 -47.75 28.49
C ILE A 14 16.63 -46.57 29.46
N TYR A 15 17.53 -45.59 29.40
CA TYR A 15 17.32 -44.28 30.03
C TYR A 15 16.52 -43.40 29.06
N ILE A 16 15.33 -42.98 29.48
CA ILE A 16 14.50 -41.99 28.80
C ILE A 16 15.05 -40.60 29.15
N HIS A 17 15.59 -39.88 28.17
CA HIS A 17 15.97 -38.48 28.32
C HIS A 17 14.72 -37.57 28.29
N PRO A 18 14.67 -36.51 29.12
CA PRO A 18 13.63 -35.49 29.01
C PRO A 18 13.78 -34.70 27.69
N PRO A 19 12.68 -34.17 27.11
CA PRO A 19 12.71 -33.50 25.82
C PRO A 19 13.59 -32.24 25.89
N ARG A 20 14.54 -32.14 24.94
CA ARG A 20 15.33 -30.93 24.72
C ARG A 20 14.39 -29.80 24.30
N ARG A 21 14.51 -28.64 24.97
CA ARG A 21 13.87 -27.38 24.53
C ARG A 21 14.24 -27.11 23.07
N PRO A 22 13.31 -26.58 22.24
CA PRO A 22 13.66 -26.10 20.92
C PRO A 22 14.74 -25.03 21.06
N ARG A 23 15.83 -25.17 20.30
CA ARG A 23 16.80 -24.08 20.13
C ARG A 23 16.04 -22.90 19.53
N GLU A 24 16.14 -21.73 20.17
CA GLU A 24 15.73 -20.46 19.58
C GLU A 24 16.34 -20.37 18.17
N ALA A 25 15.47 -20.27 17.17
CA ALA A 25 15.88 -19.94 15.83
C ALA A 25 16.48 -18.52 15.89
N ALA A 26 17.76 -18.40 15.57
CA ALA A 26 18.39 -17.10 15.36
C ALA A 26 17.57 -16.31 14.31
N PRO A 27 17.36 -14.99 14.50
CA PRO A 27 16.67 -14.19 13.51
C PRO A 27 17.40 -14.28 12.18
N ILE A 28 16.69 -14.71 11.15
CA ILE A 28 17.16 -14.70 9.77
C ILE A 28 17.44 -13.24 9.41
N PRO A 29 18.66 -12.88 8.99
CA PRO A 29 18.94 -11.51 8.59
C PRO A 29 18.12 -11.20 7.34
N PHE A 30 17.25 -10.20 7.44
CA PHE A 30 16.64 -9.56 6.27
C PHE A 30 17.76 -9.12 5.32
N PRO A 31 17.68 -9.43 4.01
CA PRO A 31 18.65 -8.91 3.07
C PRO A 31 18.42 -7.40 2.96
N PHE A 32 19.30 -6.64 3.58
CA PHE A 32 19.53 -5.25 3.24
C PHE A 32 19.84 -5.18 1.74
N LEU A 33 18.92 -4.63 0.95
CA LEU A 33 19.24 -4.13 -0.37
C LEU A 33 20.29 -3.03 -0.21
N GLN A 34 21.55 -3.36 -0.50
CA GLN A 34 22.62 -2.38 -0.63
C GLN A 34 22.33 -1.51 -1.86
N PRO A 35 22.36 -0.17 -1.75
CA PRO A 35 22.39 0.68 -2.93
C PRO A 35 23.83 0.83 -3.41
N ASN A 36 24.11 0.39 -4.63
CA ASN A 36 25.36 0.71 -5.33
C ASN A 36 25.08 1.40 -6.68
N VAL A 37 25.53 2.66 -6.73
CA VAL A 37 26.03 3.46 -7.86
C VAL A 37 25.03 3.92 -8.95
N GLY A 38 24.60 5.17 -8.80
CA GLY A 38 24.92 6.25 -9.77
C GLY A 38 23.94 6.52 -10.92
N MET A 39 23.07 7.51 -10.78
CA MET A 39 23.17 8.82 -11.46
C MET A 39 21.90 9.67 -11.26
N ALA A 40 22.13 10.97 -11.20
CA ALA A 40 21.16 12.02 -10.96
C ALA A 40 19.98 12.00 -11.93
N SER A 41 18.76 12.05 -11.40
CA SER A 41 17.59 12.55 -12.13
C SER A 41 17.05 13.77 -11.36
N LYS A 42 17.05 14.91 -12.05
CA LYS A 42 16.47 16.16 -11.58
C LYS A 42 14.98 15.93 -11.33
N LEU A 43 14.50 16.19 -10.11
CA LEU A 43 13.07 16.43 -9.88
C LEU A 43 12.67 17.67 -10.70
N PRO A 44 11.60 17.62 -11.52
CA PRO A 44 11.04 18.84 -12.08
C PRO A 44 10.25 19.59 -11.02
N ASP A 45 10.50 20.90 -11.03
CA ASP A 45 9.92 21.96 -10.21
C ASP A 45 8.41 22.05 -10.45
N ALA A 46 7.60 21.76 -9.43
CA ALA A 46 6.15 21.89 -9.46
C ALA A 46 5.73 23.28 -9.00
N THR A 47 6.19 24.33 -9.71
CA THR A 47 5.63 25.68 -9.58
C THR A 47 5.44 26.32 -10.95
N LYS A 48 4.18 26.33 -11.41
CA LYS A 48 3.50 27.26 -12.34
C LYS A 48 2.53 26.48 -13.23
N VAL A 49 1.24 26.65 -13.02
CA VAL A 49 0.32 27.39 -13.93
C VAL A 49 -0.96 27.67 -13.14
N LEU A 50 -1.14 28.92 -12.71
CA LEU A 50 -2.43 29.50 -12.39
C LEU A 50 -2.82 30.38 -13.58
N GLY A 51 -3.97 30.10 -14.17
CA GLY A 51 -4.61 30.93 -15.19
C GLY A 51 -6.11 30.83 -14.99
N ALA A 52 -6.69 31.87 -14.40
CA ALA A 52 -8.11 32.00 -14.14
C ALA A 52 -8.89 32.20 -15.46
N GLY A 53 -10.04 31.55 -15.57
CA GLY A 53 -11.05 31.81 -16.58
C GLY A 53 -12.39 31.31 -16.06
N ALA A 54 -13.24 32.23 -15.64
CA ALA A 54 -14.62 31.98 -15.24
C ALA A 54 -15.46 31.62 -16.47
N ILE A 55 -16.29 30.58 -16.37
CA ILE A 55 -17.42 30.35 -17.28
C ILE A 55 -18.59 29.81 -16.44
N ASP A 56 -19.75 30.41 -16.69
CA ASP A 56 -21.00 30.31 -15.95
C ASP A 56 -21.58 28.90 -15.81
N VAL A 57 -22.29 28.72 -14.70
CA VAL A 57 -23.03 27.53 -14.30
C VAL A 57 -24.45 27.65 -14.85
N GLU A 58 -24.89 26.66 -15.63
CA GLU A 58 -26.32 26.35 -15.77
C GLU A 58 -26.59 24.97 -15.17
N ASP A 59 -27.59 24.95 -14.28
CA ASP A 59 -28.11 23.79 -13.56
C ASP A 59 -28.70 22.73 -14.49
N GLY A 60 -28.38 21.47 -14.21
CA GLY A 60 -28.92 20.31 -14.92
C GLY A 60 -28.93 19.06 -14.06
N SER A 61 -29.94 18.97 -13.19
CA SER A 61 -30.61 17.77 -12.66
C SER A 61 -29.90 16.41 -12.76
N GLY A 62 -29.74 15.77 -11.59
CA GLY A 62 -29.08 14.49 -11.42
C GLY A 62 -29.65 13.32 -12.22
N ALA A 63 -28.76 12.40 -12.58
CA ALA A 63 -29.08 11.09 -13.13
C ALA A 63 -28.31 10.02 -12.33
N GLY A 64 -29.07 9.15 -11.67
CA GLY A 64 -28.53 8.00 -10.94
C GLY A 64 -27.77 7.04 -11.85
N ALA A 65 -26.79 6.35 -11.25
CA ALA A 65 -25.97 5.33 -11.89
C ALA A 65 -26.82 4.16 -12.41
N GLY A 66 -27.26 4.25 -13.67
CA GLY A 66 -27.83 3.13 -14.42
C GLY A 66 -26.72 2.33 -15.09
N GLY A 67 -26.41 1.13 -14.58
CA GLY A 67 -25.50 0.20 -15.23
C GLY A 67 -26.02 -0.17 -16.64
N LYS A 68 -25.13 -0.23 -17.64
CA LYS A 68 -25.47 -0.76 -18.96
C LYS A 68 -25.81 -2.24 -18.81
N LYS A 69 -27.03 -2.64 -19.15
CA LYS A 69 -27.46 -4.04 -19.19
C LYS A 69 -27.11 -4.64 -20.56
N VAL A 70 -26.44 -5.79 -20.58
CA VAL A 70 -26.20 -6.58 -21.77
C VAL A 70 -27.15 -7.77 -21.76
N THR A 71 -27.85 -7.99 -22.86
CA THR A 71 -28.76 -9.14 -22.99
C THR A 71 -27.99 -10.30 -23.58
N VAL A 72 -27.79 -11.36 -22.79
CA VAL A 72 -27.23 -12.63 -23.25
C VAL A 72 -28.27 -13.71 -23.05
N GLN A 73 -28.69 -14.37 -24.14
CA GLN A 73 -29.70 -15.47 -24.11
C GLN A 73 -31.00 -15.09 -23.35
N GLY A 74 -31.52 -13.88 -23.53
CA GLY A 74 -32.76 -13.43 -22.90
C GLY A 74 -32.66 -13.08 -21.41
N ARG A 75 -31.47 -13.17 -20.80
CA ARG A 75 -31.19 -12.62 -19.46
C ARG A 75 -30.43 -11.31 -19.56
N SER A 76 -30.93 -10.29 -18.88
CA SER A 76 -30.24 -9.01 -18.67
C SER A 76 -29.14 -9.20 -17.63
N VAL A 77 -27.88 -9.24 -18.05
CA VAL A 77 -26.72 -9.27 -17.16
C VAL A 77 -26.12 -7.87 -17.14
N ASP A 78 -25.77 -7.35 -15.96
CA ASP A 78 -25.05 -6.08 -15.87
C ASP A 78 -23.72 -6.21 -16.62
N ALA A 79 -23.40 -5.25 -17.50
CA ALA A 79 -22.14 -5.23 -18.22
C ALA A 79 -20.98 -5.20 -17.22
N LEU A 80 -20.00 -6.09 -17.40
CA LEU A 80 -18.77 -6.07 -16.61
C LEU A 80 -18.02 -4.76 -16.87
N VAL A 81 -18.00 -3.87 -15.88
CA VAL A 81 -17.26 -2.59 -15.94
C VAL A 81 -15.87 -2.81 -15.37
N LEU A 82 -14.87 -3.02 -16.22
CA LEU A 82 -13.49 -3.29 -15.79
C LEU A 82 -12.75 -2.03 -15.32
N ASP A 83 -12.99 -0.89 -15.96
CA ASP A 83 -12.33 0.35 -15.64
C ASP A 83 -13.31 1.32 -14.99
N ASN A 84 -12.96 1.90 -13.84
CA ASN A 84 -13.75 2.91 -13.15
C ASN A 84 -13.23 4.34 -13.37
N GLN A 85 -12.10 4.52 -14.06
CA GLN A 85 -11.53 5.84 -14.32
C GLN A 85 -12.33 6.62 -15.37
N VAL A 86 -12.55 7.91 -15.10
CA VAL A 86 -13.17 8.86 -16.04
C VAL A 86 -12.15 9.24 -17.12
N ASN A 87 -12.61 9.46 -18.35
CA ASN A 87 -11.77 9.84 -19.50
C ASN A 87 -10.64 8.85 -19.83
N SER A 88 -10.75 7.58 -19.42
CA SER A 88 -9.75 6.60 -19.85
C SER A 88 -9.86 6.36 -21.37
N PRO A 89 -8.72 6.28 -22.08
CA PRO A 89 -8.66 5.82 -23.47
C PRO A 89 -9.32 4.46 -23.70
N CYS A 90 -9.41 3.62 -22.66
CA CYS A 90 -10.03 2.30 -22.74
C CYS A 90 -11.53 2.28 -22.44
N ALA A 91 -12.16 3.43 -22.18
CA ALA A 91 -13.58 3.50 -21.83
C ALA A 91 -14.53 3.05 -22.97
N SER A 92 -14.07 3.08 -24.22
CA SER A 92 -14.83 2.63 -25.41
C SER A 92 -14.57 1.16 -25.78
N MET A 93 -13.73 0.45 -25.03
CA MET A 93 -13.42 -0.96 -25.29
C MET A 93 -14.71 -1.81 -25.26
N GLY A 94 -14.92 -2.62 -26.30
CA GLY A 94 -16.06 -3.53 -26.40
C GLY A 94 -16.02 -4.68 -25.40
N GLY A 95 -17.09 -5.49 -25.36
CA GLY A 95 -17.19 -6.68 -24.49
C GLY A 95 -16.27 -7.85 -24.89
N HIS A 96 -15.48 -7.68 -25.96
CA HIS A 96 -14.43 -8.59 -26.39
C HIS A 96 -13.27 -7.76 -26.94
N GLY A 97 -12.17 -7.64 -26.20
CA GLY A 97 -11.06 -6.79 -26.61
C GLY A 97 -9.96 -6.67 -25.56
N ILE A 98 -8.85 -6.07 -26.00
CA ILE A 98 -7.69 -5.73 -25.18
C ILE A 98 -7.42 -4.24 -25.38
N CYS A 99 -7.23 -3.50 -24.30
CA CYS A 99 -6.84 -2.09 -24.35
C CYS A 99 -5.89 -1.74 -23.21
N CYS A 100 -4.88 -0.92 -23.48
CA CYS A 100 -3.92 -0.46 -22.49
C CYS A 100 -3.92 1.06 -22.37
N ASP A 101 -4.16 1.55 -21.17
CA ASP A 101 -4.04 2.95 -20.82
C ASP A 101 -2.63 3.23 -20.28
N ARG A 102 -1.85 3.97 -21.07
CA ARG A 102 -0.47 4.38 -20.74
C ARG A 102 -0.32 5.89 -20.56
N SER A 103 -1.46 6.58 -20.39
CA SER A 103 -1.50 8.05 -20.31
C SER A 103 -0.99 8.58 -18.97
N ASP A 104 -1.04 7.78 -17.90
CA ASP A 104 -0.57 8.18 -16.58
C ASP A 104 0.96 8.06 -16.48
N PHE A 105 1.59 9.06 -15.85
CA PHE A 105 3.04 9.09 -15.63
C PHE A 105 3.52 7.94 -14.71
N ASN A 106 2.69 7.50 -13.78
CA ASN A 106 3.06 6.56 -12.73
C ASN A 106 2.73 5.11 -13.06
N THR A 107 1.78 4.84 -13.95
CA THR A 107 1.25 3.48 -14.13
C THR A 107 0.80 3.22 -15.57
N ASP A 108 0.94 1.96 -15.98
CA ASP A 108 0.28 1.41 -17.15
C ASP A 108 -0.77 0.41 -16.69
N VAL A 109 -1.99 0.52 -17.22
CA VAL A 109 -3.09 -0.41 -16.87
C VAL A 109 -3.73 -0.94 -18.14
N CYS A 110 -3.78 -2.26 -18.27
CA CYS A 110 -4.47 -2.92 -19.37
C CYS A 110 -5.75 -3.61 -18.92
N PHE A 111 -6.72 -3.66 -19.83
CA PHE A 111 -8.01 -4.28 -19.64
C PHE A 111 -8.22 -5.33 -20.72
N MET A 112 -8.77 -6.48 -20.33
CA MET A 112 -9.21 -7.54 -21.24
C MET A 112 -10.65 -7.89 -20.92
N ALA A 113 -11.54 -7.84 -21.90
CA ALA A 113 -12.92 -8.29 -21.76
C ALA A 113 -13.17 -9.53 -22.64
N GLY A 114 -13.86 -10.54 -22.12
CA GLY A 114 -14.19 -11.77 -22.86
C GLY A 114 -13.68 -13.04 -22.17
N ASP A 115 -13.48 -14.12 -22.94
CA ASP A 115 -12.89 -15.38 -22.45
C ASP A 115 -11.37 -15.21 -22.30
N VAL A 116 -10.93 -14.83 -21.11
CA VAL A 116 -9.53 -14.57 -20.79
C VAL A 116 -8.97 -15.77 -20.04
N ARG A 117 -7.88 -16.35 -20.54
CA ARG A 117 -7.24 -17.53 -19.93
C ARG A 117 -5.76 -17.31 -19.65
N THR A 118 -5.26 -17.84 -18.53
CA THR A 118 -3.84 -17.74 -18.18
C THR A 118 -3.00 -18.80 -18.89
N ASP A 119 -1.81 -18.39 -19.34
CA ASP A 119 -0.70 -19.27 -19.67
C ASP A 119 0.43 -19.04 -18.65
N ALA A 120 0.58 -20.01 -17.74
CA ALA A 120 1.56 -19.94 -16.66
C ALA A 120 3.01 -20.09 -17.15
N ALA A 121 3.25 -20.69 -18.31
CA ALA A 121 4.59 -20.90 -18.84
C ALA A 121 5.20 -19.60 -19.37
N SER A 122 4.39 -18.74 -19.96
CA SER A 122 4.82 -17.46 -20.55
C SER A 122 4.36 -16.23 -19.76
N LEU A 123 3.75 -16.41 -18.58
CA LEU A 123 3.14 -15.35 -17.77
C LEU A 123 2.21 -14.46 -18.61
N SER A 124 1.30 -15.10 -19.34
CA SER A 124 0.44 -14.43 -20.32
C SER A 124 -1.04 -14.58 -19.98
N PHE A 125 -1.82 -13.58 -20.38
CA PHE A 125 -3.27 -13.64 -20.44
C PHE A 125 -3.69 -13.63 -21.90
N LEU A 126 -4.46 -14.66 -22.29
CA LEU A 126 -4.87 -14.93 -23.66
C LEU A 126 -6.36 -14.65 -23.83
N LEU A 127 -6.72 -13.81 -24.79
CA LEU A 127 -8.11 -13.54 -25.15
C LEU A 127 -8.57 -14.52 -26.25
N PHE A 128 -9.50 -15.40 -25.93
CA PHE A 128 -10.09 -16.33 -26.90
C PHE A 128 -11.29 -15.69 -27.60
N ALA A 129 -11.38 -15.89 -28.92
CA ALA A 129 -12.50 -15.39 -29.71
C ALA A 129 -13.84 -16.03 -29.24
N PRO A 130 -14.97 -15.30 -29.31
CA PRO A 130 -16.26 -15.87 -29.01
C PRO A 130 -16.55 -17.01 -29.99
N GLN A 131 -16.93 -18.18 -29.48
CA GLN A 131 -17.41 -19.26 -30.34
C GLN A 131 -18.80 -18.88 -30.85
N ALA A 132 -18.96 -18.67 -32.16
CA ALA A 132 -20.28 -18.55 -32.75
C ALA A 132 -20.99 -19.92 -32.72
N PRO A 133 -22.33 -19.96 -32.59
CA PRO A 133 -23.08 -21.21 -32.57
C PRO A 133 -22.91 -22.10 -33.82
N ASN A 134 -22.36 -21.57 -34.93
CA ASN A 134 -22.05 -22.31 -36.16
C ASN A 134 -20.53 -22.47 -36.46
N GLY A 135 -19.64 -22.25 -35.49
CA GLY A 135 -18.20 -22.52 -35.66
C GLY A 135 -17.43 -21.51 -36.53
N THR A 136 -18.05 -20.43 -36.99
CA THR A 136 -17.37 -19.32 -37.69
C THR A 136 -16.99 -18.23 -36.71
N ALA A 137 -15.72 -17.84 -36.64
CA ALA A 137 -15.26 -16.73 -35.79
C ALA A 137 -16.05 -15.44 -36.08
N SER A 138 -16.54 -14.76 -35.04
CA SER A 138 -17.27 -13.49 -35.18
C SER A 138 -16.32 -12.37 -35.63
N ALA A 139 -16.64 -11.72 -36.76
CA ALA A 139 -15.85 -10.65 -37.37
C ALA A 139 -15.91 -9.29 -36.64
N ASN A 140 -16.60 -9.20 -35.50
CA ASN A 140 -16.78 -7.95 -34.73
C ASN A 140 -15.86 -7.85 -33.50
N ALA A 141 -14.82 -8.68 -33.42
CA ALA A 141 -13.84 -8.60 -32.35
C ALA A 141 -12.72 -7.61 -32.74
N THR A 142 -12.67 -6.44 -32.11
CA THR A 142 -11.48 -5.57 -32.10
C THR A 142 -10.41 -6.23 -31.26
N VAL A 143 -9.74 -7.22 -31.85
CA VAL A 143 -8.62 -7.91 -31.22
C VAL A 143 -7.36 -7.12 -31.54
N ALA A 144 -6.61 -6.69 -30.53
CA ALA A 144 -5.30 -6.11 -30.76
C ALA A 144 -4.43 -7.16 -31.48
N GLU A 145 -4.02 -6.87 -32.73
CA GLU A 145 -3.11 -7.74 -33.49
C GLU A 145 -1.71 -7.84 -32.84
N LYS A 146 -1.42 -6.95 -31.87
CA LYS A 146 -0.14 -6.82 -31.19
C LYS A 146 -0.21 -7.33 -29.76
N GLU A 147 0.79 -8.12 -29.37
CA GLU A 147 1.05 -8.48 -27.98
C GLU A 147 1.36 -7.23 -27.15
N GLU A 148 0.61 -7.04 -26.08
CA GLU A 148 0.83 -6.00 -25.08
C GLU A 148 1.69 -6.53 -23.93
N ARG A 149 2.52 -5.65 -23.36
CA ARG A 149 3.44 -5.96 -22.27
C ARG A 149 3.35 -4.91 -21.18
N VAL A 150 3.12 -5.35 -19.95
CA VAL A 150 2.97 -4.46 -18.79
C VAL A 150 3.64 -5.05 -17.56
N GLN A 151 4.31 -4.17 -16.82
CA GLN A 151 4.80 -4.45 -15.48
C GLN A 151 3.82 -3.80 -14.50
N PRO A 152 2.98 -4.57 -13.77
CA PRO A 152 1.86 -4.03 -13.01
C PRO A 152 2.34 -3.46 -11.66
N TYR A 153 3.05 -2.34 -11.70
CA TYR A 153 3.54 -1.62 -10.54
C TYR A 153 3.46 -0.10 -10.75
N THR A 154 3.11 0.63 -9.70
CA THR A 154 3.13 2.09 -9.69
C THR A 154 4.58 2.57 -9.68
N ARG A 155 4.90 3.75 -10.23
CA ARG A 155 6.28 4.26 -10.44
C ARG A 155 6.97 3.70 -11.68
N LYS A 156 6.22 3.53 -12.77
CA LYS A 156 6.70 3.19 -14.13
C LYS A 156 7.98 3.94 -14.56
N TRP A 157 8.18 5.17 -14.08
CA TRP A 157 9.35 6.01 -14.39
C TRP A 157 10.66 5.51 -13.74
N GLU A 158 10.61 4.65 -12.73
CA GLU A 158 11.77 4.23 -11.94
C GLU A 158 12.40 2.94 -12.48
N LYS A 159 13.28 3.09 -13.47
CA LYS A 159 13.87 1.98 -14.23
C LYS A 159 14.48 0.86 -13.37
N HIS A 160 15.19 1.21 -12.29
CA HIS A 160 15.87 0.22 -11.44
C HIS A 160 14.89 -0.67 -10.67
N LEU A 161 13.81 -0.08 -10.16
CA LEU A 161 12.74 -0.82 -9.51
C LEU A 161 12.02 -1.69 -10.54
N MET A 162 11.62 -1.08 -11.66
CA MET A 162 10.85 -1.74 -12.71
C MET A 162 11.62 -2.92 -13.30
N ALA A 163 12.96 -2.90 -13.38
CA ALA A 163 13.76 -4.05 -13.83
C ALA A 163 13.51 -5.35 -13.03
N ASN A 164 13.01 -5.26 -11.79
CA ASN A 164 12.71 -6.41 -10.93
C ASN A 164 11.22 -6.77 -10.86
N ILE A 165 10.35 -6.02 -11.56
CA ILE A 165 8.91 -6.31 -11.64
C ILE A 165 8.67 -7.26 -12.81
N GLN A 166 7.92 -8.33 -12.60
CA GLN A 166 7.63 -9.29 -13.67
C GLN A 166 6.75 -8.66 -14.76
N GLU A 167 7.14 -8.85 -16.02
CA GLU A 167 6.39 -8.38 -17.19
C GLU A 167 5.31 -9.41 -17.55
N VAL A 168 4.06 -8.95 -17.54
CA VAL A 168 2.87 -9.73 -17.94
C VAL A 168 2.55 -9.44 -19.40
N ARG A 169 2.22 -10.48 -20.16
CA ARG A 169 1.89 -10.37 -21.59
C ARG A 169 0.40 -10.55 -21.82
N LEU A 170 -0.17 -9.77 -22.72
CA LEU A 170 -1.58 -9.84 -23.06
C LEU A 170 -1.70 -9.94 -24.59
N ARG A 171 -2.42 -10.94 -25.09
CA ARG A 171 -2.62 -11.10 -26.54
C ARG A 171 -3.86 -11.89 -26.89
N ALA A 172 -4.23 -11.84 -28.15
CA ALA A 172 -5.16 -12.79 -28.74
C ALA A 172 -4.61 -14.22 -28.67
N ALA A 173 -5.49 -15.18 -28.35
CA ALA A 173 -5.19 -16.58 -28.57
C ALA A 173 -5.36 -16.93 -30.05
N ARG A 174 -4.48 -17.81 -30.57
CA ARG A 174 -4.69 -18.44 -31.87
C ARG A 174 -5.71 -19.57 -31.73
N PRO A 175 -6.47 -19.89 -32.80
CA PRO A 175 -7.50 -20.94 -32.74
C PRO A 175 -6.99 -22.32 -32.28
N ASP A 176 -5.76 -22.67 -32.65
CA ASP A 176 -5.10 -23.95 -32.30
C ASP A 176 -4.65 -24.04 -30.84
N GLU A 177 -4.60 -22.91 -30.11
CA GLU A 177 -4.21 -22.87 -28.70
C GLU A 177 -5.36 -23.25 -27.75
N ALA A 178 -6.60 -23.40 -28.26
CA ALA A 178 -7.80 -23.60 -27.44
C ALA A 178 -7.80 -24.89 -26.63
N ASP A 179 -7.29 -25.98 -27.21
CA ASP A 179 -7.23 -27.29 -26.54
C ASP A 179 -6.13 -27.36 -25.48
N ALA A 180 -5.01 -26.67 -25.70
CA ALA A 180 -3.91 -26.60 -24.75
C ALA A 180 -4.23 -25.71 -23.53
N HIS A 181 -5.14 -24.74 -23.68
CA HIS A 181 -5.54 -23.80 -22.63
C HIS A 181 -6.97 -24.05 -22.17
N ARG A 182 -7.35 -25.32 -21.97
CA ARG A 182 -8.62 -25.67 -21.33
C ARG A 182 -8.61 -25.19 -19.88
N CYS A 183 -9.74 -24.72 -19.39
CA CYS A 183 -9.85 -24.19 -18.04
C CYS A 183 -9.72 -25.31 -17.00
N ASP A 184 -8.66 -25.27 -16.20
CA ASP A 184 -8.55 -26.07 -14.97
C ASP A 184 -9.42 -25.45 -13.86
N VAL A 185 -9.45 -24.12 -13.81
CA VAL A 185 -10.24 -23.35 -12.84
C VAL A 185 -11.02 -22.27 -13.58
N ARG A 186 -12.33 -22.20 -13.37
CA ARG A 186 -13.20 -21.16 -13.94
C ARG A 186 -13.66 -20.20 -12.86
N HIS A 187 -13.55 -18.90 -13.15
CA HIS A 187 -14.01 -17.81 -12.29
C HIS A 187 -15.18 -17.09 -12.94
N ASP A 188 -16.12 -16.62 -12.13
CA ASP A 188 -17.26 -15.80 -12.57
C ASP A 188 -17.02 -14.29 -12.36
N ALA A 189 -15.83 -13.93 -11.89
CA ALA A 189 -15.35 -12.57 -11.63
C ALA A 189 -14.06 -12.30 -12.42
N PRO A 190 -13.77 -11.04 -12.80
CA PRO A 190 -12.53 -10.69 -13.49
C PRO A 190 -11.30 -10.87 -12.59
N ALA A 191 -10.12 -11.01 -13.20
CA ALA A 191 -8.86 -10.94 -12.49
C ALA A 191 -8.39 -9.49 -12.29
N LEU A 192 -7.80 -9.17 -11.14
CA LEU A 192 -6.90 -8.03 -10.96
C LEU A 192 -5.47 -8.54 -10.81
N VAL A 193 -4.59 -8.19 -11.75
CA VAL A 193 -3.18 -8.50 -11.69
C VAL A 193 -2.42 -7.35 -11.02
N MET A 194 -1.82 -7.65 -9.87
CA MET A 194 -0.99 -6.73 -9.10
C MET A 194 0.29 -7.43 -8.61
N THR A 195 1.24 -6.71 -8.05
CA THR A 195 2.46 -7.30 -7.49
C THR A 195 2.62 -7.00 -6.00
N ALA A 196 3.06 -8.02 -5.25
CA ALA A 196 3.48 -7.93 -3.87
C ALA A 196 5.01 -7.75 -3.73
N GLY A 197 5.71 -7.51 -4.85
CA GLY A 197 7.14 -7.21 -4.91
C GLY A 197 7.43 -5.70 -5.00
N GLY A 198 8.66 -5.35 -5.42
CA GLY A 198 9.08 -3.95 -5.48
C GLY A 198 9.31 -3.36 -4.08
N TYR A 199 8.75 -2.18 -3.80
CA TYR A 199 8.92 -1.51 -2.50
C TYR A 199 7.89 -1.90 -1.44
N THR A 200 6.91 -2.75 -1.75
CA THR A 200 5.82 -3.15 -0.83
C THR A 200 6.27 -4.00 0.38
N GLY A 201 7.58 -4.10 0.64
CA GLY A 201 8.16 -4.70 1.85
C GLY A 201 8.10 -3.80 3.10
N ASN A 202 7.66 -2.56 2.98
CA ASN A 202 7.33 -1.70 4.13
C ASN A 202 5.93 -1.12 4.00
N LEU A 203 5.35 -0.68 5.13
CA LEU A 203 3.94 -0.31 5.20
C LEU A 203 3.57 0.87 4.32
N PHE A 204 4.42 1.90 4.21
CA PHE A 204 4.17 3.05 3.37
C PHE A 204 3.94 2.63 1.91
N HIS A 205 4.87 1.88 1.35
CA HIS A 205 4.76 1.41 -0.03
C HIS A 205 3.69 0.33 -0.20
N ALA A 206 3.48 -0.55 0.78
CA ALA A 206 2.40 -1.54 0.71
C ALA A 206 1.03 -0.86 0.51
N PHE A 207 0.77 0.24 1.21
CA PHE A 207 -0.46 1.01 1.03
C PHE A 207 -0.40 1.93 -0.20
N ASN A 208 0.67 2.70 -0.36
CA ASN A 208 0.80 3.72 -1.41
C ASN A 208 0.88 3.13 -2.82
N ASP A 209 1.71 2.10 -3.00
CA ASP A 209 2.01 1.49 -4.30
C ASP A 209 1.14 0.25 -4.56
N GLY A 210 0.56 -0.34 -3.50
CA GLY A 210 -0.18 -1.60 -3.57
C GLY A 210 -1.67 -1.45 -3.27
N PHE A 211 -2.05 -1.39 -2.00
CA PHE A 211 -3.44 -1.56 -1.56
C PHE A 211 -4.37 -0.40 -1.91
N LEU A 212 -3.95 0.85 -1.74
CA LEU A 212 -4.77 1.99 -2.13
C LEU A 212 -5.00 2.02 -3.66
N PRO A 213 -3.96 1.85 -4.51
CA PRO A 213 -4.13 1.67 -5.95
C PRO A 213 -5.04 0.50 -6.32
N ALA A 214 -4.87 -0.66 -5.68
CA ALA A 214 -5.72 -1.83 -5.92
C ALA A 214 -7.18 -1.53 -5.59
N TRP A 215 -7.46 -1.03 -4.37
CA TRP A 215 -8.81 -0.63 -3.95
C TRP A 215 -9.43 0.38 -4.92
N LEU A 216 -8.68 1.41 -5.29
CA LEU A 216 -9.15 2.43 -6.24
C LEU A 216 -9.51 1.84 -7.60
N THR A 217 -8.78 0.81 -8.03
CA THR A 217 -8.98 0.14 -9.30
C THR A 217 -10.22 -0.75 -9.30
N VAL A 218 -10.58 -1.38 -8.17
CA VAL A 218 -11.58 -2.47 -8.17
C VAL A 218 -12.71 -2.37 -7.16
N GLN A 219 -12.75 -1.35 -6.29
CA GLN A 219 -13.79 -1.26 -5.26
C GLN A 219 -15.22 -1.25 -5.84
N HIS A 220 -15.40 -0.73 -7.06
CA HIS A 220 -16.70 -0.71 -7.76
C HIS A 220 -17.19 -2.11 -8.12
N LEU A 221 -16.30 -3.11 -8.18
CA LEU A 221 -16.62 -4.52 -8.38
C LEU A 221 -17.15 -5.21 -7.11
N ARG A 222 -17.16 -4.51 -5.96
CA ARG A 222 -17.76 -4.99 -4.70
C ARG A 222 -17.30 -6.40 -4.32
N ARG A 223 -15.98 -6.59 -4.27
CA ARG A 223 -15.31 -7.86 -3.89
C ARG A 223 -15.45 -9.01 -4.90
N ARG A 224 -16.22 -8.84 -5.98
CA ARG A 224 -16.26 -9.75 -7.14
C ARG A 224 -15.08 -9.50 -8.07
N VAL A 225 -13.88 -9.79 -7.60
CA VAL A 225 -12.63 -9.71 -8.36
C VAL A 225 -11.67 -10.74 -7.79
N VAL A 226 -10.96 -11.46 -8.65
CA VAL A 226 -9.95 -12.43 -8.23
C VAL A 226 -8.59 -11.75 -8.23
N LEU A 227 -7.90 -11.72 -7.09
CA LEU A 227 -6.55 -11.15 -7.02
C LEU A 227 -5.54 -12.15 -7.57
N ALA A 228 -4.88 -11.80 -8.67
CA ALA A 228 -3.83 -12.57 -9.30
C ALA A 228 -2.48 -11.86 -9.03
N VAL A 229 -1.74 -12.33 -8.04
CA VAL A 229 -0.64 -11.57 -7.43
C VAL A 229 0.71 -12.13 -7.88
N LEU A 230 1.57 -11.24 -8.38
CA LEU A 230 2.97 -11.52 -8.65
C LEU A 230 3.81 -11.37 -7.38
N ALA A 231 4.92 -12.11 -7.28
CA ALA A 231 5.81 -12.09 -6.12
C ALA A 231 5.08 -12.31 -4.77
N TYR A 232 3.97 -13.06 -4.80
CA TYR A 232 3.20 -13.41 -3.63
C TYR A 232 4.04 -14.30 -2.71
N ASN A 233 4.16 -13.92 -1.44
CA ASN A 233 5.01 -14.62 -0.48
C ASN A 233 4.31 -14.75 0.88
N PRO A 234 4.70 -15.73 1.71
CA PRO A 234 4.01 -16.01 2.98
C PRO A 234 3.98 -14.82 3.95
N TRP A 235 5.02 -14.00 3.98
CA TRP A 235 5.06 -12.83 4.86
C TRP A 235 4.00 -11.80 4.46
N TRP A 236 3.94 -11.46 3.17
CA TRP A 236 2.93 -10.52 2.65
C TRP A 236 1.51 -11.08 2.84
N ALA A 237 1.32 -12.37 2.51
CA ALA A 237 0.05 -13.07 2.67
C ALA A 237 -0.47 -13.04 4.12
N GLY A 238 0.40 -13.32 5.10
CA GLY A 238 0.04 -13.31 6.51
C GLY A 238 -0.21 -11.90 7.08
N THR A 239 0.59 -10.92 6.63
CA THR A 239 0.55 -9.53 7.13
C THR A 239 -0.71 -8.80 6.68
N PHE A 240 -1.17 -9.04 5.45
CA PHE A 240 -2.26 -8.27 4.84
C PHE A 240 -3.53 -9.09 4.55
N ARG A 241 -3.71 -10.21 5.24
CA ARG A 241 -4.83 -11.14 5.00
C ARG A 241 -6.20 -10.47 5.09
N GLU A 242 -6.40 -9.53 6.02
CA GLU A 242 -7.65 -8.81 6.22
C GLU A 242 -7.93 -7.87 5.04
N LEU A 243 -6.92 -7.16 4.53
CA LEU A 243 -7.07 -6.29 3.35
C LEU A 243 -7.39 -7.07 2.09
N VAL A 244 -6.69 -8.20 1.90
CA VAL A 244 -6.93 -9.13 0.79
C VAL A 244 -8.39 -9.62 0.81
N SER A 245 -8.88 -10.05 1.99
CA SER A 245 -10.25 -10.51 2.18
C SER A 245 -11.27 -9.38 2.02
N GLY A 246 -10.90 -8.15 2.40
CA GLY A 246 -11.70 -6.96 2.17
C GLY A 246 -11.83 -6.63 0.68
N LEU A 247 -10.79 -6.84 -0.12
CA LEU A 247 -10.78 -6.55 -1.57
C LEU A 247 -11.47 -7.62 -2.42
N SER A 248 -11.48 -8.88 -1.98
CA SER A 248 -11.90 -10.02 -2.80
C SER A 248 -12.64 -11.08 -1.97
N ASP A 249 -13.71 -11.63 -2.54
CA ASP A 249 -14.41 -12.83 -2.03
C ASP A 249 -13.77 -14.15 -2.53
N HIS A 250 -12.68 -14.06 -3.30
CA HIS A 250 -12.05 -15.20 -3.96
C HIS A 250 -10.67 -15.49 -3.37
N HIS A 251 -10.20 -16.73 -3.56
CA HIS A 251 -8.82 -17.07 -3.23
C HIS A 251 -7.83 -16.32 -4.13
N VAL A 252 -6.75 -15.82 -3.52
CA VAL A 252 -5.63 -15.21 -4.23
C VAL A 252 -4.93 -16.27 -5.08
N ILE A 253 -4.57 -15.90 -6.30
CA ILE A 253 -3.76 -16.72 -7.21
C ILE A 253 -2.33 -16.20 -7.16
N ASP A 254 -1.38 -17.08 -6.83
CA ASP A 254 0.05 -16.81 -7.01
C ASP A 254 0.42 -17.07 -8.47
N LEU A 255 0.54 -16.01 -9.27
CA LEU A 255 0.76 -16.12 -10.71
C LEU A 255 2.12 -16.74 -11.08
N LEU A 256 3.10 -16.74 -10.16
CA LEU A 256 4.42 -17.28 -10.44
C LEU A 256 4.49 -18.78 -10.15
N HIS A 257 3.73 -19.25 -9.16
CA HIS A 257 3.78 -20.63 -8.70
C HIS A 257 2.58 -21.49 -9.12
N ASP A 258 1.39 -20.92 -9.32
CA ASP A 258 0.23 -21.66 -9.82
C ASP A 258 0.39 -21.95 -11.32
N LYS A 259 0.33 -23.23 -11.69
CA LYS A 259 0.55 -23.71 -13.06
C LYS A 259 -0.74 -24.08 -13.79
N ARG A 260 -1.88 -23.95 -13.12
CA ARG A 260 -3.20 -24.22 -13.71
C ARG A 260 -3.57 -23.13 -14.72
N THR A 261 -4.41 -23.47 -15.68
CA THR A 261 -5.08 -22.49 -16.54
C THR A 261 -6.34 -21.97 -15.85
N HIS A 262 -6.30 -20.70 -15.47
CA HIS A 262 -7.43 -19.97 -14.89
C HIS A 262 -8.17 -19.20 -15.99
N CYS A 263 -9.50 -19.31 -16.00
CA CYS A 263 -10.36 -18.64 -16.97
C CYS A 263 -11.26 -17.61 -16.30
N PHE A 264 -11.34 -16.42 -16.89
CA PHE A 264 -12.05 -15.26 -16.36
C PHE A 264 -12.93 -14.64 -17.44
N PRO A 265 -14.02 -13.94 -17.07
CA PRO A 265 -14.82 -13.11 -17.97
C PRO A 265 -14.12 -11.78 -18.35
N GLY A 266 -12.98 -11.48 -17.72
CA GLY A 266 -12.15 -10.32 -18.01
C GLY A 266 -10.94 -10.24 -17.08
N ALA A 267 -10.04 -9.31 -17.34
CA ALA A 267 -8.86 -9.05 -16.52
C ALA A 267 -8.49 -7.55 -16.54
N ILE A 268 -7.93 -7.09 -15.42
CA ILE A 268 -7.31 -5.78 -15.23
C ILE A 268 -5.85 -6.06 -14.86
N VAL A 269 -4.89 -5.55 -15.63
CA VAL A 269 -3.46 -5.79 -15.42
C VAL A 269 -2.78 -4.47 -15.07
N GLY A 270 -2.38 -4.31 -13.81
CA GLY A 270 -1.91 -3.05 -13.22
C GLY A 270 -2.99 -2.36 -12.40
N THR A 271 -2.60 -1.29 -11.72
CA THR A 271 -3.47 -0.51 -10.83
C THR A 271 -3.44 0.97 -11.18
N ARG A 272 -4.58 1.64 -11.03
CA ARG A 272 -4.70 3.10 -11.11
C ARG A 272 -4.01 3.77 -9.92
N PHE A 273 -3.39 4.93 -10.14
CA PHE A 273 -2.65 5.68 -9.10
C PHE A 273 -3.00 7.16 -9.14
N HIS A 274 -3.56 7.70 -8.06
CA HIS A 274 -4.00 9.10 -7.99
C HIS A 274 -2.97 10.04 -7.33
N GLY A 275 -1.78 9.54 -7.00
CA GLY A 275 -0.75 10.26 -6.28
C GLY A 275 -0.45 9.63 -4.92
N ILE A 276 0.52 10.21 -4.21
CA ILE A 276 0.95 9.69 -2.91
C ILE A 276 -0.21 9.73 -1.91
N LEU A 277 -0.62 8.55 -1.44
CA LEU A 277 -1.74 8.34 -0.52
C LEU A 277 -2.97 9.19 -0.87
N ALA A 278 -3.30 9.27 -2.16
CA ALA A 278 -4.29 10.18 -2.68
C ALA A 278 -5.44 9.44 -3.36
N VAL A 279 -6.64 10.00 -3.23
CA VAL A 279 -7.82 9.63 -4.02
C VAL A 279 -8.44 10.92 -4.52
N GLU A 280 -8.45 11.11 -5.83
CA GLU A 280 -9.07 12.25 -6.49
C GLU A 280 -10.48 11.88 -7.00
N PRO A 281 -11.56 12.37 -6.39
CA PRO A 281 -12.94 11.95 -6.71
C PRO A 281 -13.30 12.15 -8.17
N ALA A 282 -12.90 13.29 -8.74
CA ALA A 282 -13.18 13.67 -10.14
C ALA A 282 -12.57 12.71 -11.18
N ARG A 283 -11.64 11.83 -10.78
CA ARG A 283 -11.04 10.83 -11.66
C ARG A 283 -11.80 9.50 -11.68
N THR A 284 -12.78 9.30 -10.80
CA THR A 284 -13.59 8.07 -10.71
C THR A 284 -15.06 8.33 -11.03
N ARG A 285 -15.76 7.36 -11.62
CA ARG A 285 -17.19 7.54 -11.97
C ARG A 285 -18.12 7.60 -10.76
N ASP A 286 -17.67 7.11 -9.61
CA ASP A 286 -18.45 7.05 -8.37
C ASP A 286 -17.94 8.01 -7.29
N ASN A 287 -17.06 8.95 -7.66
CA ASN A 287 -16.60 10.06 -6.82
C ASN A 287 -16.06 9.62 -5.45
N ARG A 288 -15.31 8.51 -5.40
CA ARG A 288 -14.70 8.03 -4.16
C ARG A 288 -13.64 8.99 -3.63
N THR A 289 -13.51 9.00 -2.33
CA THR A 289 -12.59 9.84 -1.57
C THR A 289 -11.59 8.98 -0.78
N LEU A 290 -10.59 9.63 -0.16
CA LEU A 290 -9.69 8.94 0.76
C LEU A 290 -10.42 8.52 2.05
N VAL A 291 -11.53 9.18 2.39
CA VAL A 291 -12.40 8.79 3.52
C VAL A 291 -13.11 7.47 3.21
N ASP A 292 -13.57 7.25 1.97
CA ASP A 292 -14.13 5.94 1.57
C ASP A 292 -13.10 4.81 1.68
N PHE A 293 -11.81 5.09 1.41
CA PHE A 293 -10.75 4.11 1.65
C PHE A 293 -10.53 3.86 3.15
N HIS A 294 -10.57 4.90 3.99
CA HIS A 294 -10.60 4.73 5.45
C HIS A 294 -11.76 3.82 5.88
N ASP A 295 -12.96 3.99 5.32
CA ASP A 295 -14.13 3.18 5.69
C ASP A 295 -13.98 1.72 5.22
N PHE A 296 -13.33 1.50 4.08
CA PHE A 296 -12.91 0.17 3.65
C PHE A 296 -11.94 -0.47 4.67
N LEU A 297 -10.93 0.27 5.13
CA LEU A 297 -9.99 -0.22 6.15
C LEU A 297 -10.72 -0.51 7.47
N ALA A 298 -11.66 0.34 7.85
CA ALA A 298 -12.50 0.14 9.02
C ALA A 298 -13.31 -1.15 8.91
N GLY A 299 -13.95 -1.41 7.76
CA GLY A 299 -14.69 -2.65 7.54
C GLY A 299 -13.80 -3.90 7.49
N ALA A 300 -12.56 -3.78 7.01
CA ALA A 300 -11.62 -4.90 6.96
C ALA A 300 -11.03 -5.26 8.33
N TYR A 301 -10.84 -4.28 9.22
CA TYR A 301 -10.13 -4.46 10.50
C TYR A 301 -11.01 -4.42 11.75
N LYS A 302 -12.20 -3.81 11.69
CA LYS A 302 -13.12 -3.84 12.84
C LYS A 302 -13.67 -5.26 13.00
N ASP A 303 -13.50 -5.79 14.19
CA ASP A 303 -14.21 -6.99 14.64
C ASP A 303 -15.57 -6.55 15.22
N GLU A 304 -16.65 -7.24 14.85
CA GLU A 304 -18.00 -7.07 15.41
C GLU A 304 -18.02 -7.22 16.95
N SER A 305 -17.00 -7.88 17.52
CA SER A 305 -16.82 -8.06 18.97
C SER A 305 -16.23 -6.85 19.70
N THR A 306 -15.76 -5.82 18.97
CA THR A 306 -15.23 -4.60 19.59
C THR A 306 -16.41 -3.77 20.09
N PRO A 307 -16.59 -3.56 21.40
CA PRO A 307 -17.71 -2.78 21.88
C PRO A 307 -17.62 -1.39 21.25
N GLU A 308 -18.72 -0.89 20.68
CA GLU A 308 -18.87 0.54 20.46
C GLU A 308 -18.51 1.22 21.78
N HIS A 309 -17.45 2.04 21.76
CA HIS A 309 -17.08 2.80 22.94
C HIS A 309 -18.24 3.73 23.26
N GLN A 310 -19.11 3.28 24.17
CA GLN A 310 -20.11 4.13 24.81
C GLN A 310 -19.40 5.40 25.25
N GLU A 311 -19.92 6.55 24.80
CA GLU A 311 -19.34 7.86 25.04
C GLU A 311 -19.25 8.12 26.55
N LYS A 312 -18.08 7.83 27.11
CA LYS A 312 -17.72 8.31 28.45
C LYS A 312 -17.47 9.82 28.37
N PRO A 313 -17.89 10.59 29.38
CA PRO A 313 -17.76 12.04 29.40
C PRO A 313 -16.31 12.47 29.14
N ARG A 314 -16.15 13.56 28.35
CA ARG A 314 -14.90 14.08 27.76
C ARG A 314 -13.65 13.65 28.53
N ARG A 315 -13.04 12.55 28.08
CA ARG A 315 -11.70 12.15 28.50
C ARG A 315 -10.68 13.13 27.92
N ARG A 316 -9.52 13.23 28.59
CA ARG A 316 -8.33 13.89 28.05
C ARG A 316 -8.07 13.37 26.62
N PRO A 317 -7.70 14.24 25.66
CA PRO A 317 -7.40 13.79 24.30
C PRO A 317 -6.34 12.69 24.30
N ARG A 318 -6.53 11.66 23.50
CA ARG A 318 -5.60 10.53 23.41
C ARG A 318 -4.50 10.80 22.41
N LEU A 319 -3.24 10.63 22.84
CA LEU A 319 -2.06 10.81 22.02
C LEU A 319 -1.36 9.46 21.83
N GLY A 320 -1.30 8.97 20.61
CA GLY A 320 -0.48 7.81 20.23
C GLY A 320 0.93 8.26 19.85
N LEU A 321 1.95 7.83 20.59
CA LEU A 321 3.36 8.13 20.30
C LEU A 321 4.04 6.89 19.73
N TYR A 322 4.42 6.91 18.45
CA TYR A 322 5.14 5.79 17.86
C TYR A 322 6.57 5.69 18.36
N SER A 323 6.87 4.53 18.96
CA SER A 323 8.20 4.13 19.37
C SER A 323 8.85 3.30 18.27
N ARG A 324 9.90 3.86 17.68
CA ARG A 324 10.73 3.16 16.68
C ARG A 324 11.88 2.41 17.33
N LYS A 325 12.23 1.28 16.72
CA LYS A 325 13.46 0.55 17.00
C LYS A 325 14.45 0.70 15.84
N GLY A 326 15.75 0.71 16.13
CA GLY A 326 16.81 0.78 15.12
C GLY A 326 17.23 2.21 14.78
N THR A 327 16.64 2.81 13.74
CA THR A 327 17.02 4.14 13.22
C THR A 327 15.89 5.16 13.39
N ARG A 328 16.24 6.45 13.43
CA ARG A 328 15.30 7.56 13.62
C ARG A 328 14.48 7.43 14.91
N VAL A 329 15.13 6.93 15.96
CA VAL A 329 14.56 6.79 17.30
C VAL A 329 14.48 8.16 17.98
N ILE A 330 13.45 8.38 18.79
CA ILE A 330 13.39 9.53 19.72
C ILE A 330 14.23 9.15 20.95
N GLU A 331 15.44 9.67 21.06
CA GLU A 331 16.39 9.25 22.12
C GLU A 331 15.88 9.60 23.52
N ASN A 332 15.12 10.70 23.64
CA ASN A 332 14.49 11.16 24.88
C ASN A 332 12.97 10.87 24.93
N GLU A 333 12.51 9.77 24.32
CA GLU A 333 11.09 9.39 24.22
C GLU A 333 10.34 9.44 25.56
N ALA A 334 10.92 8.89 26.63
CA ALA A 334 10.28 8.87 27.94
C ALA A 334 10.04 10.30 28.50
N ALA A 335 10.90 11.25 28.18
CA ALA A 335 10.70 12.66 28.55
C ALA A 335 9.62 13.32 27.69
N VAL A 336 9.56 12.97 26.41
CA VAL A 336 8.52 13.44 25.47
C VAL A 336 7.14 12.92 25.87
N ALA A 337 7.03 11.66 26.26
CA ALA A 337 5.79 11.07 26.78
C ALA A 337 5.31 11.81 28.05
N ARG A 338 6.20 12.00 29.04
CA ARG A 338 5.88 12.76 30.26
C ARG A 338 5.50 14.22 29.99
N LEU A 339 6.11 14.84 28.96
CA LEU A 339 5.75 16.18 28.54
C LEU A 339 4.35 16.22 27.93
N ALA A 340 3.97 15.25 27.10
CA ALA A 340 2.62 15.16 26.55
C ALA A 340 1.57 14.92 27.65
N GLU A 341 1.87 14.08 28.65
CA GLU A 341 1.02 13.88 29.83
C GLU A 341 0.84 15.18 30.63
N SER A 342 1.92 15.95 30.83
CA SER A 342 1.86 17.22 31.57
C SER A 342 1.12 18.34 30.82
N VAL A 343 1.12 18.30 29.48
CA VAL A 343 0.26 19.13 28.63
C VAL A 343 -1.23 18.74 28.77
N GLY A 344 -1.51 17.50 29.20
CA GLY A 344 -2.86 17.03 29.51
C GLY A 344 -3.42 16.02 28.50
N PHE A 345 -2.57 15.35 27.72
CA PHE A 345 -2.95 14.18 26.92
C PHE A 345 -3.03 12.90 27.77
N ASP A 346 -3.83 11.94 27.31
CA ASP A 346 -3.73 10.52 27.69
C ASP A 346 -2.80 9.82 26.69
N VAL A 347 -1.60 9.45 27.11
CA VAL A 347 -0.52 9.01 26.20
C VAL A 347 -0.48 7.49 26.10
N SER A 348 -0.46 6.98 24.87
CA SER A 348 -0.22 5.57 24.56
C SER A 348 1.01 5.44 23.68
N VAL A 349 2.03 4.70 24.14
CA VAL A 349 3.21 4.41 23.33
C VAL A 349 2.91 3.23 22.41
N LEU A 350 3.09 3.42 21.11
CA LEU A 350 2.79 2.45 20.05
C LEU A 350 4.10 1.90 19.48
N GLU A 351 4.43 0.64 19.74
CA GLU A 351 5.67 0.05 19.22
C GLU A 351 5.55 -0.29 17.73
N THR A 352 6.54 0.10 16.93
CA THR A 352 6.69 -0.38 15.55
C THR A 352 7.33 -1.77 15.50
N ALA A 353 7.00 -2.55 14.46
CA ALA A 353 7.64 -3.84 14.17
C ALA A 353 7.60 -4.86 15.33
N ASN A 354 6.52 -4.87 16.11
CA ASN A 354 6.29 -5.82 17.20
C ASN A 354 5.63 -7.15 16.74
N GLY A 355 5.34 -7.29 15.45
CA GLY A 355 4.66 -8.46 14.88
C GLY A 355 3.17 -8.54 15.20
N ALA A 356 2.57 -7.48 15.77
CA ALA A 356 1.14 -7.42 16.01
C ALA A 356 0.37 -7.44 14.67
N PRO A 357 -0.80 -8.10 14.62
CA PRO A 357 -1.69 -7.98 13.47
C PRO A 357 -2.10 -6.53 13.21
N LEU A 358 -2.27 -6.16 11.93
CA LEU A 358 -2.69 -4.80 11.55
C LEU A 358 -4.05 -4.42 12.14
N SER A 359 -4.94 -5.37 12.41
CA SER A 359 -6.22 -5.13 13.09
C SER A 359 -6.04 -4.61 14.53
N SER A 360 -5.07 -5.13 15.27
CA SER A 360 -4.72 -4.63 16.61
C SER A 360 -4.14 -3.22 16.56
N GLU A 361 -3.30 -2.94 15.56
CA GLU A 361 -2.78 -1.59 15.34
C GLU A 361 -3.88 -0.61 14.90
N TYR A 362 -4.82 -1.05 14.06
CA TYR A 362 -6.01 -0.28 13.70
C TYR A 362 -6.83 0.09 14.94
N ALA A 363 -7.10 -0.86 15.84
CA ALA A 363 -7.85 -0.62 17.07
C ALA A 363 -7.15 0.41 17.99
N ALA A 364 -5.82 0.35 18.09
CA ALA A 364 -5.04 1.30 18.88
C ALA A 364 -5.03 2.71 18.26
N VAL A 365 -4.81 2.81 16.95
CA VAL A 365 -4.64 4.09 16.24
C VAL A 365 -5.98 4.80 16.03
N SER A 366 -7.04 4.08 15.64
CA SER A 366 -8.37 4.67 15.40
C SER A 366 -8.94 5.37 16.63
N ALA A 367 -8.50 4.96 17.82
CA ALA A 367 -8.91 5.54 19.08
C ALA A 367 -8.09 6.78 19.51
N CYS A 368 -7.05 7.16 18.76
CA CYS A 368 -6.24 8.35 19.02
C CYS A 368 -6.94 9.63 18.50
N ASP A 369 -6.66 10.77 19.15
CA ASP A 369 -7.02 12.10 18.67
C ASP A 369 -5.79 12.80 18.04
N VAL A 370 -4.59 12.47 18.53
CA VAL A 370 -3.32 12.92 17.96
C VAL A 370 -2.39 11.71 17.78
N LEU A 371 -1.83 11.55 16.59
CA LEU A 371 -0.81 10.55 16.30
C LEU A 371 0.54 11.26 16.11
N VAL A 372 1.55 10.82 16.83
CA VAL A 372 2.89 11.42 16.83
C VAL A 372 3.91 10.37 16.43
N GLY A 373 4.84 10.75 15.54
CA GLY A 373 6.00 9.90 15.30
C GLY A 373 7.02 10.52 14.37
N VAL A 374 8.21 9.93 14.34
CA VAL A 374 9.28 10.35 13.43
C VAL A 374 8.98 9.86 12.01
N HIS A 375 9.35 10.64 10.99
CA HIS A 375 9.18 10.25 9.60
C HIS A 375 9.72 8.85 9.32
N GLY A 376 8.82 7.94 8.91
CA GLY A 376 9.08 6.51 8.70
C GLY A 376 8.67 5.60 9.88
N ALA A 377 8.08 6.12 10.96
CA ALA A 377 7.55 5.35 12.09
C ALA A 377 6.21 4.66 11.76
N ASP A 378 6.04 4.16 10.54
CA ASP A 378 4.76 3.63 10.03
C ASP A 378 3.58 4.63 10.10
N LEU A 379 3.87 5.93 9.93
CA LEU A 379 2.86 6.99 9.96
C LEU A 379 1.79 6.89 8.87
N THR A 380 1.95 5.99 7.88
CA THR A 380 0.89 5.57 6.95
C THR A 380 -0.39 5.12 7.68
N LYS A 381 -0.25 4.65 8.92
CA LYS A 381 -1.38 4.35 9.83
C LYS A 381 -2.23 5.58 10.16
N LEU A 382 -1.87 6.80 9.72
CA LEU A 382 -2.77 7.95 9.68
C LEU A 382 -4.10 7.61 8.99
N LEU A 383 -4.10 6.67 8.03
CA LEU A 383 -5.28 6.19 7.33
C LEU A 383 -6.28 5.46 8.24
N PHE A 384 -5.89 5.11 9.47
CA PHE A 384 -6.75 4.51 10.49
C PHE A 384 -7.35 5.55 11.44
N LEU A 385 -6.84 6.79 11.43
CA LEU A 385 -7.35 7.87 12.26
C LEU A 385 -8.72 8.32 11.77
N ARG A 386 -9.55 8.76 12.73
CA ARG A 386 -10.89 9.28 12.46
C ARG A 386 -10.78 10.56 11.61
N PRO A 387 -11.32 10.57 10.37
CA PRO A 387 -11.39 11.76 9.53
C PRO A 387 -12.05 12.94 10.24
N ARG A 388 -11.70 14.17 9.87
CA ARG A 388 -12.20 15.44 10.45
C ARG A 388 -11.83 15.71 11.91
N ARG A 389 -11.39 14.70 12.66
CA ARG A 389 -11.21 14.76 14.13
C ARG A 389 -9.77 14.61 14.58
N ALA A 390 -8.96 13.84 13.87
CA ALA A 390 -7.61 13.57 14.33
C ALA A 390 -6.59 14.61 13.83
N SER A 391 -5.41 14.59 14.46
CA SER A 391 -4.23 15.31 14.01
C SER A 391 -3.05 14.35 13.85
N LEU A 392 -2.23 14.57 12.81
CA LEU A 392 -0.94 13.93 12.65
C LEU A 392 0.17 14.94 12.98
N LEU A 393 1.01 14.61 13.95
CA LEU A 393 2.27 15.31 14.23
C LEU A 393 3.44 14.47 13.72
N GLN A 394 4.02 14.89 12.61
CA GLN A 394 5.20 14.24 12.05
C GLN A 394 6.46 14.97 12.50
N ILE A 395 7.38 14.26 13.14
CA ILE A 395 8.74 14.74 13.39
C ILE A 395 9.56 14.45 12.14
N ALA A 396 10.04 15.49 11.46
CA ALA A 396 10.95 15.37 10.33
C ALA A 396 12.40 15.45 10.83
N PRO A 397 13.20 14.37 10.71
CA PRO A 397 14.63 14.44 10.98
C PRO A 397 15.33 15.49 10.10
N LEU A 398 16.55 15.86 10.49
CA LEU A 398 17.36 16.82 9.74
C LEU A 398 17.53 16.38 8.28
N GLY A 399 17.40 17.29 7.32
CA GLY A 399 17.63 17.01 5.89
C GLY A 399 16.50 16.29 5.16
N VAL A 400 15.37 16.01 5.82
CA VAL A 400 14.17 15.43 5.19
C VAL A 400 12.84 16.19 5.35
N PRO A 401 12.76 17.50 5.70
CA PRO A 401 11.48 18.21 5.79
C PRO A 401 10.56 18.08 4.56
N HIS A 402 11.12 18.23 3.36
CA HIS A 402 10.35 18.16 2.09
C HIS A 402 9.83 16.75 1.81
N VAL A 403 10.66 15.73 2.08
CA VAL A 403 10.29 14.32 1.93
C VAL A 403 9.19 13.95 2.92
N ALA A 404 9.32 14.41 4.17
CA ALA A 404 8.35 14.16 5.22
C ALA A 404 6.97 14.72 4.86
N ARG A 405 6.92 16.02 4.54
CA ARG A 405 5.69 16.72 4.15
C ARG A 405 5.01 16.08 2.96
N GLY A 406 5.78 15.79 1.91
CA GLY A 406 5.29 15.20 0.66
C GLY A 406 4.62 13.82 0.83
N CYS A 407 4.91 13.11 1.92
CA CYS A 407 4.31 11.79 2.17
C CYS A 407 2.90 11.85 2.78
N TYR A 408 2.59 12.84 3.64
CA TYR A 408 1.40 12.76 4.50
C TYR A 408 0.53 14.02 4.56
N GLU A 409 1.03 15.19 4.19
CA GLU A 409 0.25 16.44 4.25
C GLU A 409 -0.98 16.39 3.33
N LYS A 410 -0.81 15.93 2.08
CA LYS A 410 -1.94 15.82 1.13
C LYS A 410 -3.00 14.83 1.64
N ALA A 411 -2.57 13.67 2.16
CA ALA A 411 -3.48 12.63 2.67
C ALA A 411 -4.27 13.10 3.89
N THR A 412 -3.61 13.75 4.84
CA THR A 412 -4.26 14.31 6.03
C THR A 412 -5.27 15.40 5.65
N ALA A 413 -4.95 16.27 4.69
CA ALA A 413 -5.89 17.25 4.16
C ALA A 413 -7.11 16.60 3.47
N MET A 414 -6.90 15.54 2.67
CA MET A 414 -7.99 14.78 2.03
C MET A 414 -8.92 14.07 3.03
N MET A 415 -8.41 13.74 4.22
CA MET A 415 -9.21 13.20 5.34
C MET A 415 -9.73 14.31 6.27
N GLU A 416 -9.55 15.58 5.91
CA GLU A 416 -9.95 16.76 6.70
C GLU A 416 -9.33 16.79 8.11
N MET A 417 -8.16 16.17 8.27
CA MET A 417 -7.39 16.13 9.51
C MET A 417 -6.40 17.29 9.60
N HIS A 418 -5.89 17.56 10.80
CA HIS A 418 -4.80 18.52 10.95
C HIS A 418 -3.45 17.85 10.73
N TYR A 419 -2.61 18.52 9.96
CA TYR A 419 -1.21 18.16 9.78
C TYR A 419 -0.32 19.16 10.50
N GLU A 420 0.57 18.65 11.33
CA GLU A 420 1.65 19.42 11.95
C GLU A 420 2.98 18.71 11.65
N GLN A 421 3.96 19.47 11.15
CA GLN A 421 5.32 18.99 10.99
C GLN A 421 6.24 19.68 11.99
N TYR A 422 7.01 18.89 12.73
CA TYR A 422 8.09 19.36 13.59
C TYR A 422 9.43 19.08 12.92
N ASP A 423 10.08 20.13 12.40
CA ASP A 423 11.40 20.02 11.79
C ASP A 423 12.49 20.02 12.87
N ALA A 424 13.19 18.89 12.99
CA ALA A 424 14.30 18.75 13.92
C ALA A 424 15.45 19.67 13.50
N ALA A 425 15.89 20.51 14.42
CA ALA A 425 17.06 21.36 14.24
C ALA A 425 18.35 20.51 14.28
N ALA A 426 19.45 21.09 13.80
CA ALA A 426 20.74 20.40 13.76
C ALA A 426 21.14 19.86 15.14
N ASN A 427 20.96 20.64 16.22
CA ASN A 427 21.27 20.24 17.59
C ASN A 427 20.37 19.12 18.16
N GLU A 428 19.20 18.89 17.55
CA GLU A 428 18.31 17.78 17.90
C GLU A 428 18.67 16.50 17.14
N SER A 429 19.52 16.57 16.12
CA SER A 429 19.98 15.41 15.35
C SER A 429 21.19 14.75 16.00
N SER A 430 21.20 13.42 16.09
CA SER A 430 22.39 12.67 16.51
C SER A 430 23.62 12.87 15.59
N LEU A 431 23.42 13.43 14.39
CA LEU A 431 24.49 13.68 13.42
C LEU A 431 25.54 14.67 13.97
N VAL A 432 25.21 15.51 14.95
CA VAL A 432 26.17 16.39 15.64
C VAL A 432 27.30 15.62 16.34
N ARG A 433 27.09 14.33 16.61
CA ARG A 433 28.12 13.45 17.20
C ARG A 433 29.01 12.80 16.14
N LYS A 434 28.67 12.93 14.85
CA LYS A 434 29.33 12.27 13.72
C LYS A 434 30.02 13.24 12.76
N TYR A 435 29.53 14.47 12.67
CA TYR A 435 30.01 15.49 11.75
C TYR A 435 30.49 16.72 12.52
N PRO A 436 31.57 17.39 12.06
CA PRO A 436 31.97 18.71 12.57
C PRO A 436 30.82 19.72 12.48
N ALA A 437 30.78 20.69 13.40
CA ALA A 437 29.68 21.67 13.47
C ALA A 437 29.53 22.52 12.20
N ASP A 438 30.61 22.72 11.44
CA ASP A 438 30.67 23.46 10.18
C ASP A 438 30.43 22.60 8.93
N ASP A 439 30.30 21.28 9.08
CA ASP A 439 30.03 20.36 7.97
C ASP A 439 28.68 20.69 7.31
N VAL A 440 28.67 20.69 5.97
CA VAL A 440 27.48 20.96 5.16
C VAL A 440 26.32 20.01 5.47
N VAL A 441 26.59 18.78 5.94
CA VAL A 441 25.56 17.83 6.39
C VAL A 441 24.72 18.40 7.55
N LEU A 442 25.32 19.19 8.43
CA LEU A 442 24.62 19.79 9.57
C LEU A 442 24.14 21.21 9.25
N ARG A 443 25.01 22.01 8.64
CA ARG A 443 24.79 23.45 8.44
C ARG A 443 23.81 23.75 7.30
N ASP A 444 23.86 22.96 6.22
CA ASP A 444 23.01 23.16 5.05
C ASP A 444 22.63 21.81 4.39
N PRO A 445 21.69 21.07 5.02
CA PRO A 445 21.27 19.76 4.51
C PRO A 445 20.69 19.81 3.09
N GLU A 446 20.13 20.94 2.67
CA GLU A 446 19.60 21.14 1.32
C GLU A 446 20.72 21.26 0.28
N ALA A 447 21.78 22.04 0.56
CA ALA A 447 22.97 22.07 -0.28
C ALA A 447 23.64 20.70 -0.35
N ALA A 448 23.80 20.02 0.79
CA ALA A 448 24.35 18.68 0.86
C ALA A 448 23.59 17.68 -0.03
N THR A 449 22.26 17.77 -0.04
CA THR A 449 21.37 16.92 -0.85
C THR A 449 21.41 17.29 -2.32
N ARG A 450 21.48 18.57 -2.68
CA ARG A 450 21.64 19.00 -4.08
C ARG A 450 22.94 18.49 -4.70
N GLU A 451 24.01 18.47 -3.92
CA GLU A 451 25.33 18.02 -4.40
C GLU A 451 25.42 16.49 -4.49
N ARG A 452 24.96 15.78 -3.46
CA ARG A 452 25.19 14.32 -3.31
C ARG A 452 23.95 13.46 -3.57
N GLY A 453 22.82 14.09 -3.87
CA GLY A 453 21.58 13.44 -4.28
C GLY A 453 20.92 12.54 -3.24
N TRP A 454 20.09 11.63 -3.74
CA TRP A 454 19.29 10.70 -2.93
C TRP A 454 20.15 9.74 -2.09
N ASP A 455 21.33 9.34 -2.57
CA ASP A 455 22.21 8.42 -1.85
C ASP A 455 22.69 8.98 -0.51
N LEU A 456 22.91 10.30 -0.43
CA LEU A 456 23.18 10.96 0.85
C LEU A 456 21.94 10.96 1.72
N THR A 457 20.79 11.35 1.17
CA THR A 457 19.52 11.42 1.90
C THR A 457 19.16 10.08 2.52
N ALA A 458 19.23 9.00 1.75
CA ALA A 458 18.91 7.66 2.19
C ALA A 458 19.86 7.18 3.29
N ARG A 459 21.18 7.34 3.11
CA ARG A 459 22.18 6.80 4.05
C ARG A 459 22.34 7.64 5.31
N VAL A 460 22.41 8.96 5.17
CA VAL A 460 22.72 9.88 6.28
C VAL A 460 21.45 10.34 6.97
N TYR A 461 20.50 10.91 6.23
CA TYR A 461 19.34 11.54 6.84
C TYR A 461 18.21 10.55 7.18
N LEU A 462 17.99 9.51 6.38
CA LEU A 462 16.97 8.50 6.66
C LEU A 462 17.52 7.32 7.47
N GLY A 463 18.73 6.86 7.17
CA GLY A 463 19.35 5.70 7.82
C GLY A 463 20.32 6.03 8.95
N GLY A 464 20.87 7.24 8.99
CA GLY A 464 22.08 7.55 9.77
C GLY A 464 21.86 8.35 11.04
N GLN A 465 20.62 8.71 11.39
CA GLN A 465 20.32 9.60 12.51
C GLN A 465 19.19 9.13 13.42
N ASN A 466 19.26 9.59 14.67
CA ASN A 466 18.20 9.62 15.68
C ASN A 466 17.91 11.08 16.05
N VAL A 467 16.84 11.31 16.81
CA VAL A 467 16.39 12.64 17.21
C VAL A 467 16.28 12.73 18.73
N SER A 468 16.89 13.76 19.31
CA SER A 468 16.71 14.18 20.71
C SER A 468 15.91 15.49 20.71
N LEU A 469 14.62 15.42 21.00
CA LEU A 469 13.71 16.57 20.85
C LEU A 469 13.94 17.64 21.92
N ASP A 470 13.94 18.90 21.51
CA ASP A 470 13.89 20.05 22.40
C ASP A 470 12.50 20.12 23.06
N LEU A 471 12.46 19.89 24.38
CA LEU A 471 11.21 19.80 25.12
C LEU A 471 10.45 21.13 25.20
N GLY A 472 11.12 22.28 25.07
CA GLY A 472 10.48 23.58 25.05
C GLY A 472 9.71 23.77 23.74
N ARG A 473 10.42 23.68 22.61
CA ARG A 473 9.85 23.81 21.25
C ARG A 473 8.80 22.74 20.95
N PHE A 474 9.08 21.49 21.34
CA PHE A 474 8.14 20.40 21.16
C PHE A 474 6.91 20.58 22.05
N GLY A 475 7.09 21.04 23.29
CA GLY A 475 6.01 21.37 24.22
C GLY A 475 5.05 22.44 23.69
N ASP A 476 5.56 23.47 23.02
CA ASP A 476 4.73 24.48 22.36
C ASP A 476 3.85 23.87 21.27
N THR A 477 4.41 22.93 20.51
CA THR A 477 3.69 22.19 19.46
C THR A 477 2.60 21.30 20.05
N LEU A 478 2.91 20.56 21.11
CA LEU A 478 1.93 19.74 21.84
C LEU A 478 0.78 20.58 22.40
N ARG A 479 1.05 21.76 22.98
CA ARG A 479 0.00 22.64 23.52
C ARG A 479 -0.95 23.17 22.44
N ARG A 480 -0.45 23.46 21.23
CA ARG A 480 -1.30 23.84 20.08
C ARG A 480 -2.22 22.69 19.67
N LEU A 481 -1.67 21.47 19.55
CA LEU A 481 -2.45 20.29 19.17
C LEU A 481 -3.46 19.90 20.25
N HIS A 482 -3.11 20.02 21.53
CA HIS A 482 -4.02 19.76 22.64
C HIS A 482 -5.21 20.72 22.61
N SER A 483 -4.93 22.02 22.47
CA SER A 483 -5.95 23.05 22.34
C SER A 483 -6.89 22.79 21.16
N ARG A 484 -6.34 22.29 20.04
CA ARG A 484 -7.13 21.89 18.87
C ARG A 484 -8.03 20.69 19.19
N ALA A 485 -7.46 19.64 19.77
CA ALA A 485 -8.20 18.42 20.10
C ALA A 485 -9.38 18.69 21.05
N LEU A 486 -9.23 19.62 21.99
CA LEU A 486 -10.31 20.03 22.90
C LEU A 486 -11.45 20.79 22.21
N ARG A 487 -11.17 21.54 21.14
CA ARG A 487 -12.15 22.37 20.41
C ARG A 487 -13.04 21.59 19.46
N LEU A 488 -12.71 20.35 19.16
CA LEU A 488 -13.53 19.52 18.28
C LEU A 488 -14.84 19.14 19.00
N PRO A 489 -15.99 19.22 18.32
CA PRO A 489 -17.26 18.82 18.92
C PRO A 489 -17.19 17.35 19.35
N ALA A 490 -17.94 16.96 20.40
CA ALA A 490 -18.14 15.54 20.72
C ALA A 490 -18.74 14.81 19.49
N ALA A 491 -18.64 13.48 19.40
CA ALA A 491 -19.38 12.80 18.35
C ALA A 491 -20.87 13.08 18.59
N GLY A 492 -21.54 13.62 17.58
CA GLY A 492 -22.99 13.61 17.59
C GLY A 492 -23.45 12.19 17.29
N PRO A 493 -24.60 11.75 17.81
CA PRO A 493 -25.16 10.45 17.50
C PRO A 493 -25.39 10.25 16.01
#